data_AF-A0A6B9TBT2-F1
#
_entry.id   AF-A0A6B9TBT2-F1
#
_cell.length_a   1.000
_cell.length_b   1.000
_cell.length_c   1.000
_cell.angle_alpha   90.00
_cell.angle_beta   90.00
_cell.angle_gamma   90.00
#
_symmetry.space_group_name_H-M   'P 1'
#
loop_
_entity.id
_entity.type
_entity.pdbx_description
1 polymer ?
#
loop_
_entity_poly.entity_id
_entity_poly.type
_entity_poly.pdbx_seq_one_letter_code
_entity_poly.pdbx_strand_id
1 'polypeptide(L)'
;MSYRIPSEDEVAKAIENVLVRTPHMRSQRELCDAVSAELMCLDTDYRVGPERIRRIGISRQLFKLEIKYADKGRPAGKWCPVCGSILLSVRNRTLDGKTVELMRRCKVCGYSAKGNCSKPARYVIERRV
;
A
#
# COMPACT_ATOMS: atom_id res chain seq x y z
N MET A 1 16.89 -11.14 23.30
CA MET A 1 15.96 -10.02 23.05
C MET A 1 14.65 -10.62 22.57
N SER A 2 13.62 -10.60 23.42
CA SER A 2 12.26 -10.92 22.99
C SER A 2 11.82 -9.83 22.01
N TYR A 3 11.36 -10.22 20.83
CA TYR A 3 10.57 -9.32 20.00
C TYR A 3 9.19 -9.94 19.90
N ARG A 4 8.17 -9.09 19.97
CA ARG A 4 6.78 -9.55 19.91
C ARG A 4 6.14 -8.93 18.68
N ILE A 5 5.45 -9.77 17.92
CA ILE A 5 4.75 -9.35 16.72
C ILE A 5 3.33 -8.99 17.15
N PRO A 6 2.91 -7.72 17.07
CA PRO A 6 1.56 -7.33 17.44
C PRO A 6 0.53 -7.96 16.50
N SER A 7 -0.65 -8.21 17.06
CA SER A 7 -1.81 -8.70 16.33
C SER A 7 -2.27 -7.70 15.26
N GLU A 8 -3.04 -8.17 14.27
CA GLU A 8 -3.55 -7.26 13.24
C GLU A 8 -4.50 -6.20 13.81
N ASP A 9 -5.24 -6.52 14.87
CA ASP A 9 -6.18 -5.60 15.53
C ASP A 9 -5.46 -4.47 16.27
N GLU A 10 -4.36 -4.79 16.96
CA GLU A 10 -3.53 -3.77 17.62
C GLU A 10 -2.90 -2.82 16.59
N VAL A 11 -2.38 -3.36 15.48
CA VAL A 11 -1.83 -2.54 14.40
C VAL A 11 -2.92 -1.67 13.76
N ALA A 12 -4.13 -2.21 13.56
CA ALA A 12 -5.25 -1.45 13.01
C ALA A 12 -5.64 -0.27 13.91
N LYS A 13 -5.78 -0.52 15.22
CA LYS A 13 -6.07 0.54 16.21
C LYS A 13 -4.96 1.59 16.27
N ALA A 14 -3.70 1.18 16.23
CA ALA A 14 -2.58 2.11 16.20
C ALA A 14 -2.60 2.99 14.93
N ILE A 15 -2.91 2.41 13.76
CA ILE A 15 -3.06 3.17 12.51
C ILE A 15 -4.18 4.21 12.64
N GLU A 16 -5.34 3.85 13.18
CA GLU A 16 -6.46 4.77 13.38
C GLU A 16 -6.08 5.92 14.31
N ASN A 17 -5.47 5.64 15.46
CA ASN A 17 -5.04 6.65 16.42
C ASN A 17 -4.04 7.64 15.79
N VAL A 18 -3.05 7.14 15.04
CA VAL A 18 -2.10 8.00 14.30
C VAL A 18 -2.81 8.89 13.31
N LEU A 19 -3.73 8.34 12.51
CA LEU A 19 -4.42 9.09 11.47
C LEU A 19 -5.41 10.11 12.04
N VAL A 20 -5.96 9.88 13.24
CA VAL A 20 -6.76 10.89 13.96
C VAL A 20 -5.90 12.12 14.29
N ARG A 21 -4.66 11.92 14.76
CA ARG A 21 -3.74 13.01 15.13
C ARG A 21 -3.11 13.67 13.91
N THR A 22 -2.78 12.89 12.89
CA THR A 22 -2.12 13.35 11.68
C THR A 22 -2.83 12.77 10.47
N PRO A 23 -3.85 13.48 9.94
CA PRO A 23 -4.72 12.94 8.91
C PRO A 23 -4.08 12.83 7.53
N HIS A 24 -2.91 13.44 7.31
CA HIS A 24 -2.21 13.40 6.03
C HIS A 24 -0.73 13.07 6.26
N MET A 25 -0.28 11.96 5.68
CA MET A 25 1.11 11.51 5.72
C MET A 25 1.68 11.46 4.30
N ARG A 26 2.87 12.03 4.13
CA ARG A 26 3.50 12.22 2.82
C ARG A 26 4.36 11.03 2.38
N SER A 27 4.55 10.04 3.24
CA SER A 27 5.32 8.83 2.91
C SER A 27 4.91 7.61 3.75
N GLN A 28 5.24 6.42 3.24
CA GLN A 28 5.11 5.17 4.01
C GLN A 28 6.00 5.13 5.25
N ARG A 29 7.17 5.77 5.20
CA ARG A 29 8.12 5.78 6.32
C ARG A 29 7.55 6.58 7.48
N GLU A 30 6.99 7.74 7.19
CA GLU A 30 6.30 8.59 8.16
C GLU A 30 5.16 7.85 8.88
N LEU A 31 4.32 7.12 8.13
CA LEU A 31 3.29 6.26 8.76
C LEU A 31 3.93 5.15 9.62
N CYS A 32 5.00 4.52 9.14
CA CYS A 32 5.67 3.44 9.87
C CYS A 32 6.26 3.93 11.19
N ASP A 33 6.93 5.08 11.17
CA ASP A 33 7.58 5.67 12.34
C ASP A 33 6.53 6.08 13.38
N ALA A 34 5.44 6.71 12.95
CA ALA A 34 4.33 7.09 13.83
C ALA A 34 3.62 5.88 14.46
N VAL A 35 3.29 4.86 13.66
CA VAL A 35 2.65 3.63 14.16
C VAL A 35 3.59 2.85 15.09
N SER A 36 4.88 2.82 14.79
CA SER A 36 5.87 2.16 15.64
C SER A 36 6.00 2.87 16.99
N ALA A 37 6.00 4.20 17.00
CA ALA A 37 6.03 4.99 18.23
C ALA A 37 4.79 4.74 19.10
N GLU A 38 3.59 4.70 18.51
CA GLU A 38 2.35 4.38 19.24
C GLU A 38 2.36 2.96 19.82
N LEU A 39 2.85 1.97 19.06
CA LEU A 39 2.95 0.59 19.53
C LEU A 39 3.99 0.41 20.65
N MET A 40 5.11 1.14 20.59
CA MET A 40 6.14 1.11 21.64
C MET A 40 5.65 1.69 22.97
N CYS A 41 4.67 2.60 22.95
CA CYS A 41 4.02 3.08 24.17
C CYS A 41 3.17 2.00 24.86
N LEU A 42 2.70 0.99 24.12
CA LEU A 42 1.94 -0.14 24.66
C LEU A 42 2.85 -1.27 25.14
N ASP A 43 3.84 -1.65 24.31
CA ASP A 43 4.81 -2.69 24.62
C ASP A 43 6.15 -2.35 23.93
N THR A 44 7.24 -2.28 24.71
CA THR A 44 8.57 -1.91 24.21
C THR A 44 9.15 -2.94 23.24
N ASP A 45 8.66 -4.18 23.27
CA ASP A 45 9.12 -5.29 22.44
C ASP A 45 8.36 -5.39 21.10
N TYR A 46 7.35 -4.54 20.87
CA TYR A 46 6.61 -4.52 19.61
C TYR A 46 7.45 -4.01 18.44
N ARG A 47 7.45 -4.79 17.35
CA ARG A 47 8.14 -4.45 16.10
C ARG A 47 7.23 -4.75 14.91
N VAL A 48 7.08 -3.77 14.01
CA VAL A 48 6.28 -3.89 12.79
C VAL A 48 7.01 -3.27 11.61
N GLY A 49 7.01 -3.96 10.48
CA GLY A 49 7.58 -3.45 9.24
C GLY A 49 6.59 -2.60 8.42
N PRO A 50 7.09 -1.69 7.55
CA PRO A 50 6.26 -0.79 6.76
C PRO A 50 5.32 -1.54 5.81
N GLU A 51 5.76 -2.68 5.26
CA GLU A 51 4.92 -3.50 4.38
C GLU A 51 3.71 -4.09 5.10
N ARG A 52 3.89 -4.56 6.34
CA ARG A 52 2.80 -5.14 7.14
C ARG A 52 1.76 -4.08 7.49
N ILE A 53 2.19 -2.90 7.94
CA ILE A 53 1.32 -1.74 8.21
C ILE A 53 0.52 -1.38 6.96
N ARG A 54 1.20 -1.28 5.81
CA ARG A 54 0.55 -0.97 4.53
C ARG A 54 -0.50 -2.01 4.14
N ARG A 55 -0.18 -3.30 4.24
CA ARG A 55 -1.09 -4.39 3.87
C ARG A 55 -2.33 -4.42 4.77
N ILE A 56 -2.15 -4.31 6.09
CA ILE A 56 -3.26 -4.30 7.06
C ILE A 56 -4.16 -3.08 6.83
N GLY A 57 -3.56 -1.90 6.64
CA GLY A 57 -4.33 -0.68 6.39
C GLY A 57 -5.13 -0.73 5.09
N ILE A 58 -4.58 -1.33 4.03
CA ILE A 58 -5.28 -1.54 2.76
C ILE A 58 -6.38 -2.59 2.91
N SER A 59 -6.10 -3.74 3.55
CA SER A 59 -7.07 -4.84 3.67
C SER A 59 -8.30 -4.43 4.49
N ARG A 60 -8.09 -3.67 5.56
CA ARG A 60 -9.15 -3.13 6.42
C ARG A 60 -9.70 -1.77 5.95
N GLN A 61 -9.18 -1.24 4.85
CA GLN A 61 -9.58 0.05 4.26
C GLN A 61 -9.55 1.24 5.25
N LEU A 62 -8.53 1.27 6.12
CA LEU A 62 -8.39 2.27 7.20
C LEU A 62 -8.01 3.66 6.69
N PHE A 63 -7.39 3.72 5.51
CA PHE A 63 -6.94 4.97 4.90
C PHE A 63 -7.08 4.95 3.39
N LYS A 64 -7.08 6.13 2.80
CA LYS A 64 -6.96 6.32 1.36
C LYS A 64 -5.49 6.36 0.99
N LEU A 65 -5.12 5.52 0.02
CA LEU A 65 -3.75 5.42 -0.48
C LEU A 65 -3.66 6.01 -1.87
N GLU A 66 -2.86 7.06 -2.02
CA GLU A 66 -2.43 7.54 -3.32
C GLU A 66 -1.02 7.02 -3.63
N ILE A 67 -0.86 6.45 -4.83
CA ILE A 67 0.40 5.88 -5.30
C ILE A 67 0.97 6.80 -6.38
N LYS A 68 2.14 7.38 -6.11
CA LYS A 68 2.94 8.05 -7.13
C LYS A 68 3.87 7.03 -7.78
N TYR A 69 3.92 7.06 -9.11
CA TYR A 69 4.65 6.08 -9.92
C TYR A 69 5.98 6.67 -10.40
N ALA A 70 6.99 5.82 -10.52
CA ALA A 70 8.20 6.11 -11.28
C ALA A 70 8.23 5.26 -12.54
N ASP A 71 8.71 5.84 -13.63
CA ASP A 71 9.00 5.10 -14.84
C ASP A 71 10.27 4.27 -14.65
N LYS A 72 10.15 2.96 -14.83
CA LYS A 72 11.28 2.04 -14.93
C LYS A 72 10.88 1.09 -16.04
N GLY A 73 11.59 1.11 -17.16
CA GLY A 73 11.37 0.36 -18.40
C GLY A 73 11.23 -1.17 -18.31
N ARG A 74 10.45 -1.69 -17.36
CA ARG A 74 10.12 -3.09 -17.14
C ARG A 74 8.62 -3.23 -16.89
N PRO A 75 7.97 -4.22 -17.51
CA PRO A 75 6.54 -4.46 -17.32
C PRO A 75 6.24 -4.89 -15.89
N ALA A 76 5.03 -4.59 -15.42
CA ALA A 76 4.55 -5.07 -14.12
C ALA A 76 4.45 -6.61 -14.11
N GLY A 77 4.79 -7.23 -12.98
CA GLY A 77 4.66 -8.67 -12.77
C GLY A 77 3.19 -9.15 -12.70
N LYS A 78 2.98 -10.39 -12.26
CA LYS A 78 1.64 -10.94 -11.98
C LYS A 78 1.05 -10.42 -10.66
N TRP A 79 1.91 -10.16 -9.69
CA TRP A 79 1.56 -9.76 -8.32
C TRP A 79 1.67 -8.25 -8.14
N CYS A 80 0.77 -7.68 -7.35
CA CYS A 80 0.77 -6.27 -7.02
C CYS A 80 1.93 -5.94 -6.07
N PRO A 81 2.82 -4.98 -6.42
CA PRO A 81 3.95 -4.62 -5.56
C PRO A 81 3.53 -3.89 -4.27
N VAL A 82 2.28 -3.44 -4.17
CA VAL A 82 1.79 -2.63 -3.04
C VAL A 82 1.16 -3.52 -1.96
N CYS A 83 0.22 -4.38 -2.36
CA CYS A 83 -0.58 -5.22 -1.44
C CYS A 83 -0.39 -6.73 -1.64
N GLY A 84 0.32 -7.16 -2.69
CA GLY A 84 0.54 -8.59 -2.97
C GLY A 84 -0.61 -9.31 -3.66
N SER A 85 -1.76 -8.65 -3.94
CA SER A 85 -2.88 -9.27 -4.65
C SER A 85 -2.57 -9.51 -6.14
N ILE A 86 -3.34 -10.36 -6.81
CA ILE A 86 -3.21 -10.57 -8.25
C ILE A 86 -3.58 -9.30 -9.04
N LEU A 87 -2.81 -9.00 -10.10
CA LEU A 87 -3.11 -7.91 -11.03
C LEU A 87 -4.01 -8.40 -12.16
N LEU A 88 -5.03 -7.60 -12.48
CA LEU A 88 -5.92 -7.87 -13.60
C LEU A 88 -5.43 -7.14 -14.84
N SER A 89 -5.30 -7.88 -15.94
CA SER A 89 -4.97 -7.31 -17.25
C SER A 89 -6.20 -6.65 -17.86
N VAL A 90 -6.12 -5.34 -18.11
CA VAL A 90 -7.10 -4.59 -18.88
C VAL A 90 -6.67 -4.65 -20.33
N ARG A 91 -7.51 -5.29 -21.15
CA ARG A 91 -7.26 -5.50 -22.58
C ARG A 91 -8.28 -4.72 -23.38
N ASN A 92 -7.87 -4.25 -24.55
CA ASN A 92 -8.77 -3.64 -25.52
C ASN A 92 -8.60 -4.30 -26.88
N ARG A 93 -9.65 -4.25 -27.69
CA ARG A 93 -9.62 -4.73 -29.07
C ARG A 93 -9.28 -3.57 -29.99
N THR A 94 -8.27 -3.74 -30.84
CA THR A 94 -7.91 -2.75 -31.86
C THR A 94 -8.89 -2.81 -33.03
N LEU A 95 -8.87 -1.79 -33.88
CA LEU A 95 -9.70 -1.72 -35.09
C LEU A 95 -9.46 -2.93 -36.01
N ASP A 96 -8.23 -3.44 -36.06
CA ASP A 96 -7.86 -4.65 -36.81
C ASP A 96 -8.27 -5.97 -36.13
N GLY A 97 -9.04 -5.91 -35.04
CA GLY A 97 -9.55 -7.07 -34.32
C GLY A 97 -8.55 -7.75 -33.37
N LYS A 98 -7.30 -7.28 -33.27
CA LYS A 98 -6.28 -7.81 -32.36
C LYS A 98 -6.55 -7.36 -30.91
N THR A 99 -6.16 -8.17 -29.94
CA THR A 99 -6.29 -7.83 -28.51
C THR A 99 -4.95 -7.32 -27.96
N VAL A 100 -4.94 -6.11 -27.41
CA VAL A 100 -3.75 -5.50 -26.80
C VAL A 100 -3.96 -5.30 -25.30
N GLU A 101 -2.94 -5.60 -24.50
CA GLU A 101 -2.95 -5.31 -23.06
C GLU A 101 -2.60 -3.84 -22.84
N LEU A 102 -3.56 -3.04 -22.36
CA LEU A 102 -3.37 -1.61 -22.13
C LEU A 102 -2.69 -1.34 -20.79
N MET A 103 -3.16 -2.01 -19.73
CA MET A 103 -2.67 -1.79 -18.38
C MET A 103 -2.96 -2.98 -17.47
N ARG A 104 -2.25 -3.04 -16.34
CA ARG A 104 -2.57 -3.95 -15.23
C ARG A 104 -3.06 -3.16 -14.04
N ARG A 105 -4.20 -3.55 -13.46
CA ARG A 105 -4.79 -2.88 -12.31
C ARG A 105 -5.03 -3.84 -11.14
N CYS A 106 -4.74 -3.36 -9.94
CA CYS A 106 -5.13 -3.98 -8.69
C CYS A 106 -6.50 -3.42 -8.25
N LYS A 107 -7.46 -4.31 -7.98
CA LYS A 107 -8.78 -3.93 -7.43
C LYS A 107 -8.74 -3.57 -5.93
N VAL A 108 -7.74 -4.06 -5.20
CA VAL A 108 -7.65 -3.92 -3.74
C VAL A 108 -7.04 -2.57 -3.34
N CYS A 109 -5.84 -2.25 -3.83
CA CYS A 109 -5.13 -1.02 -3.45
C CYS A 109 -5.19 0.09 -4.51
N GLY A 110 -5.86 -0.14 -5.64
CA GLY A 110 -5.95 0.83 -6.73
C GLY A 110 -4.68 1.01 -7.57
N TYR A 111 -3.60 0.29 -7.28
CA TYR A 111 -2.37 0.30 -8.09
C TYR A 111 -2.67 0.01 -9.57
N SER A 112 -2.08 0.81 -10.47
CA SER A 112 -2.19 0.61 -11.92
C SER A 112 -0.84 0.78 -12.59
N ALA A 113 -0.47 -0.17 -13.43
CA ALA A 113 0.72 -0.12 -14.26
C ALA A 113 0.31 0.07 -15.71
N LYS A 114 0.69 1.20 -16.31
CA LYS A 114 0.45 1.52 -17.72
C LYS A 114 1.76 1.36 -18.49
N GLY A 115 1.77 0.49 -19.50
CA GLY A 115 2.96 0.23 -20.31
C GLY A 115 4.20 -0.09 -19.46
N ASN A 116 5.25 0.73 -19.62
CA ASN A 116 6.53 0.59 -18.93
C ASN A 116 6.59 1.31 -17.57
N CYS A 117 5.65 2.21 -17.27
CA CYS A 117 5.62 2.96 -16.01
C CYS A 117 4.94 2.12 -14.92
N SER A 118 5.71 1.45 -14.07
CA SER A 118 5.11 0.42 -13.19
C SER A 118 5.57 0.41 -11.74
N LYS A 119 6.59 1.15 -11.29
CA LYS A 119 7.03 1.00 -9.89
C LYS A 119 6.38 2.05 -8.97
N PRO A 120 5.80 1.64 -7.82
CA PRO A 120 5.46 2.59 -6.77
C PRO A 120 6.73 3.30 -6.31
N ALA A 121 6.74 4.62 -6.40
CA ALA A 121 7.86 5.45 -5.98
C ALA A 121 7.58 6.07 -4.61
N ARG A 122 6.36 6.57 -4.42
CA ARG A 122 5.94 7.23 -3.19
C ARG A 122 4.49 6.91 -2.89
N TYR A 123 4.20 6.82 -1.60
CA TYR A 123 2.86 6.63 -1.07
C TYR A 123 2.45 7.89 -0.32
N VAL A 124 1.27 8.40 -0.61
CA VAL A 124 0.63 9.47 0.15
C VAL A 124 -0.60 8.84 0.80
N ILE A 125 -0.73 9.04 2.10
CA ILE A 125 -1.74 8.38 2.93
C ILE A 125 -2.62 9.47 3.53
N GLU A 126 -3.93 9.32 3.36
CA GLU A 126 -4.94 10.24 3.87
C GLU A 126 -5.93 9.49 4.74
N ARG A 127 -6.30 10.08 5.88
CA ARG A 127 -7.37 9.57 6.71
C ARG A 127 -8.67 9.54 5.91
N ARG A 128 -9.40 8.42 6.04
CA ARG A 128 -10.76 8.30 5.53
C ARG A 128 -11.69 9.02 6.52
N VAL A 129 -12.39 10.04 6.02
CA VAL A 129 -13.45 10.77 6.76
C VAL A 129 -14.76 10.03 6.60
#